data_AF-T1GF85-F1
#
_entry.id   AF-T1GF85-F1
#
_cell.length_a   1.000
_cell.length_b   1.000
_cell.length_c   1.000
_cell.angle_alpha   90.00
_cell.angle_beta   90.00
_cell.angle_gamma   90.00
#
_symmetry.space_group_name_H-M   'P 1'
#
loop_
_entity.id
_entity.type
_entity.pdbx_description
1 polymer ?
#
loop_
_entity_poly.entity_id
_entity_poly.type
_entity_poly.pdbx_seq_one_letter_code
_entity_poly.pdbx_strand_id
1 'polypeptide(L)'
;MQSILGVLDHCKTPQGHRLLRQWVKQPLRDINQINVRHDIVQCLLEEPGILKTLKDDVMKKFPDILLLIKKLVRKRFNLQDLFRIYQSVVRGKKLLEILYSLNNSTINIILCRSLESNLTDLGKLKEMVEEVIDFAGIDRHEYLIKESYNENLKILNRKMNKILEKMDKVHELAAEDLGLDKGSVMKLDYISHLGYHFRIPLKEDSMLRKTKNYETLGSTKAGVRFSNTKLKELSEKFKLNREEYKVQQNSIVNEIIKIAIGYYAPLSSYNNDIAQIDCLVSFAVAAQSAPIPYVRPKMLPENHGERQILLKGLRHPCVELQENTTFIANDASFKKEDSHM
;
A
#
# COMPACT_ATOMS: atom_id res chain seq x y z
N MET A 1 7.85 -28.73 11.30
CA MET A 1 6.44 -29.16 11.38
C MET A 1 5.55 -27.97 11.06
N GLN A 2 4.74 -28.03 10.00
CA GLN A 2 3.81 -26.94 9.65
C GLN A 2 2.64 -26.92 10.64
N SER A 3 2.20 -25.73 11.03
CA SER A 3 0.98 -25.55 11.83
C SER A 3 -0.25 -25.48 10.91
N ILE A 4 -1.44 -25.74 11.44
CA ILE A 4 -2.69 -25.59 10.67
C ILE A 4 -2.85 -24.18 10.10
N LEU A 5 -2.38 -23.15 10.83
CA LEU A 5 -2.36 -21.79 10.31
C LEU A 5 -1.47 -21.67 9.08
N GLY A 6 -0.29 -22.31 9.08
CA GLY A 6 0.61 -22.31 7.93
C GLY A 6 0.02 -23.00 6.69
N VAL A 7 -0.87 -23.98 6.89
CA VAL A 7 -1.58 -24.67 5.80
C VAL A 7 -2.70 -23.81 5.23
N LEU A 8 -3.41 -23.06 6.07
CA LEU A 8 -4.58 -22.29 5.66
C LEU A 8 -4.26 -20.85 5.24
N ASP A 9 -3.12 -20.30 5.68
CA ASP A 9 -2.76 -18.88 5.52
C ASP A 9 -2.04 -18.59 4.20
N HIS A 10 -2.84 -18.33 3.18
CA HIS A 10 -2.48 -17.77 1.89
C HIS A 10 -2.98 -16.33 1.72
N CYS A 11 -3.36 -15.65 2.80
CA CYS A 11 -3.76 -14.24 2.76
C CYS A 11 -2.63 -13.41 2.13
N LYS A 12 -3.00 -12.29 1.50
CA LYS A 12 -2.04 -11.38 0.85
C LYS A 12 -1.92 -10.04 1.56
N THR A 13 -2.83 -9.76 2.48
CA THR A 13 -2.87 -8.52 3.24
C THR A 13 -2.57 -8.79 4.72
N PRO A 14 -1.89 -7.85 5.41
CA PRO A 14 -1.66 -7.97 6.85
C PRO A 14 -2.96 -8.08 7.67
N GLN A 15 -4.04 -7.41 7.25
CA GLN A 15 -5.35 -7.53 7.90
C GLN A 15 -5.98 -8.92 7.73
N GLY A 16 -5.82 -9.56 6.56
CA GLY A 16 -6.22 -10.96 6.34
C GLY A 16 -5.47 -11.93 7.24
N HIS A 17 -4.14 -11.87 7.26
CA HIS A 17 -3.31 -12.72 8.14
C HIS A 17 -3.72 -12.63 9.62
N ARG A 18 -4.02 -11.41 10.10
CA ARG A 18 -4.47 -11.19 11.48
C ARG A 18 -5.84 -11.79 11.73
N LEU A 19 -6.79 -11.61 10.82
CA LEU A 19 -8.15 -12.13 10.95
C LEU A 19 -8.17 -13.66 10.85
N LEU A 20 -7.42 -14.26 9.93
CA LEU A 20 -7.34 -15.71 9.78
C LEU A 20 -6.81 -16.38 11.05
N ARG A 21 -5.75 -15.81 11.64
CA ARG A 21 -5.21 -16.28 12.93
C ARG A 21 -6.25 -16.20 14.04
N GLN A 22 -7.13 -15.21 14.02
CA GLN A 22 -8.24 -15.10 14.96
C GLN A 22 -9.30 -16.20 14.68
N TRP A 23 -9.71 -16.39 13.43
CA TRP A 23 -10.70 -17.41 13.05
C TRP A 23 -10.27 -18.83 13.43
N VAL A 24 -8.99 -19.17 13.26
CA VAL A 24 -8.45 -20.48 13.68
C VAL A 24 -8.57 -20.68 15.21
N LYS A 25 -8.45 -19.62 16.00
CA LYS A 25 -8.61 -19.67 17.46
C LYS A 25 -10.06 -19.60 17.94
N GLN A 26 -10.97 -19.15 17.07
CA GLN A 26 -12.37 -18.89 17.40
C GLN A 26 -13.27 -19.55 16.35
N PRO A 27 -13.39 -20.89 16.34
CA PRO A 27 -14.29 -21.60 15.44
C PRO A 27 -15.74 -21.15 15.64
N LEU A 28 -16.48 -21.02 14.54
CA LEU A 28 -17.89 -20.69 14.57
C LEU A 28 -18.71 -21.87 15.10
N ARG A 29 -19.81 -21.56 15.79
CA ARG A 29 -20.84 -22.54 16.20
C ARG A 29 -22.16 -22.37 15.45
N ASP A 30 -22.42 -21.16 14.95
CA ASP A 30 -23.61 -20.86 14.17
C ASP A 30 -23.50 -21.48 12.77
N ILE A 31 -24.34 -22.48 12.52
CA ILE A 31 -24.38 -23.22 11.26
C ILE A 31 -24.65 -22.32 10.05
N ASN A 32 -25.43 -21.24 10.22
CA ASN A 32 -25.74 -20.33 9.13
C ASN A 32 -24.48 -19.55 8.72
N GLN A 33 -23.72 -19.04 9.69
CA GLN A 33 -22.46 -18.35 9.41
C GLN A 33 -21.40 -19.29 8.80
N ILE A 34 -21.37 -20.55 9.24
CA ILE A 34 -20.47 -21.56 8.66
C ILE A 34 -20.85 -21.81 7.19
N ASN A 35 -22.14 -22.05 6.92
CA ASN A 35 -22.62 -22.29 5.57
C ASN A 35 -22.38 -21.11 4.64
N VAL A 36 -22.60 -19.88 5.10
CA VAL A 36 -22.29 -18.66 4.34
C VAL A 36 -20.81 -18.62 3.93
N ARG A 37 -19.88 -18.93 4.85
CA ARG A 37 -18.44 -19.00 4.49
C ARG A 37 -18.17 -20.12 3.48
N HIS A 38 -18.78 -21.29 3.67
CA HIS A 38 -18.63 -22.40 2.73
C HIS A 38 -19.19 -22.08 1.34
N ASP A 39 -20.33 -21.40 1.24
CA ASP A 39 -20.93 -20.99 -0.03
C ASP A 39 -20.02 -20.04 -0.80
N ILE A 40 -19.43 -19.06 -0.11
CA ILE A 40 -18.49 -18.13 -0.74
C ILE A 40 -17.23 -18.86 -1.21
N VAL A 41 -16.64 -19.72 -0.37
CA VAL A 41 -15.44 -20.50 -0.75
C VAL A 41 -15.74 -21.42 -1.92
N GLN A 42 -16.90 -22.08 -1.93
CA GLN A 42 -17.34 -22.95 -3.03
C GLN A 42 -17.47 -22.16 -4.34
N CYS A 43 -18.14 -20.99 -4.31
CA CYS A 43 -18.28 -20.13 -5.48
C CYS A 43 -16.92 -19.66 -6.03
N LEU A 44 -15.95 -19.35 -5.15
CA LEU A 44 -14.59 -19.00 -5.56
C LEU A 44 -13.82 -20.18 -6.17
N LEU A 45 -14.04 -21.40 -5.68
CA LEU A 45 -13.42 -22.62 -6.22
C LEU A 45 -13.95 -22.97 -7.61
N GLU A 46 -15.22 -22.66 -7.88
CA GLU A 46 -15.87 -22.86 -9.19
C GLU A 46 -15.35 -21.89 -10.27
N GLU A 47 -14.69 -20.80 -9.86
CA GLU A 47 -14.12 -19.79 -10.75
C GLU A 47 -12.59 -19.61 -10.57
N PRO A 48 -11.75 -20.59 -10.95
CA PRO A 48 -10.30 -20.57 -10.72
C PRO A 48 -9.58 -19.34 -11.28
N GLY A 49 -10.03 -18.83 -12.43
CA GLY A 49 -9.44 -17.63 -13.06
C GLY A 49 -9.65 -16.37 -12.22
N ILE A 50 -10.86 -16.21 -11.66
CA ILE A 50 -11.18 -15.10 -10.76
C ILE A 50 -10.43 -15.27 -9.44
N LEU A 51 -10.38 -16.48 -8.88
CA LEU A 51 -9.64 -16.77 -7.65
C LEU A 51 -8.15 -16.38 -7.77
N LYS A 52 -7.52 -16.76 -8.88
CA LYS A 52 -6.12 -16.39 -9.17
C LYS A 52 -5.95 -14.87 -9.29
N THR A 53 -6.85 -14.21 -10.02
CA THR A 53 -6.84 -12.74 -10.18
C THR A 53 -6.99 -12.02 -8.83
N LEU A 54 -7.94 -12.47 -8.00
CA LEU A 54 -8.14 -11.93 -6.66
C LEU A 54 -6.86 -12.06 -5.83
N LYS A 55 -6.29 -13.26 -5.76
CA LYS A 55 -5.08 -13.54 -4.98
C LYS A 55 -3.86 -12.77 -5.49
N ASP A 56 -3.50 -12.92 -6.75
CA ASP A 56 -2.18 -12.52 -7.24
C ASP A 56 -2.13 -11.06 -7.72
N ASP A 57 -3.25 -10.53 -8.22
CA ASP A 57 -3.29 -9.20 -8.85
C ASP A 57 -3.99 -8.12 -8.01
N VAL A 58 -4.99 -8.50 -7.22
CA VAL A 58 -5.85 -7.56 -6.48
C VAL A 58 -5.44 -7.47 -5.01
N MET A 59 -5.53 -8.58 -4.27
CA MET A 59 -5.32 -8.60 -2.81
C MET A 59 -3.90 -8.19 -2.41
N LYS A 60 -2.88 -8.63 -3.17
CA LYS A 60 -1.47 -8.27 -2.95
C LYS A 60 -1.18 -6.76 -3.00
N LYS A 61 -2.03 -5.97 -3.67
CA LYS A 61 -1.84 -4.53 -3.83
C LYS A 61 -2.50 -3.71 -2.70
N PHE A 62 -3.24 -4.32 -1.79
CA PHE A 62 -3.80 -3.57 -0.66
C PHE A 62 -2.71 -3.27 0.39
N PRO A 63 -2.64 -2.02 0.88
CA PRO A 63 -1.77 -1.70 2.01
C PRO A 63 -2.34 -2.29 3.32
N ASP A 64 -1.55 -2.24 4.39
CA ASP A 64 -2.06 -2.44 5.75
C ASP A 64 -2.94 -1.25 6.16
N ILE A 65 -4.25 -1.37 5.90
CA ILE A 65 -5.21 -0.28 6.15
C ILE A 65 -5.30 0.01 7.65
N LEU A 66 -5.31 -1.02 8.50
CA LEU A 66 -5.33 -0.87 9.95
C LEU A 66 -4.11 -0.07 10.46
N LEU A 67 -2.92 -0.28 9.89
CA LEU A 67 -1.74 0.50 10.23
C LEU A 67 -1.90 1.97 9.84
N LEU A 68 -2.45 2.24 8.65
CA LEU A 68 -2.72 3.60 8.18
C LEU A 68 -3.74 4.30 9.08
N ILE A 69 -4.82 3.62 9.48
CA ILE A 69 -5.80 4.12 10.44
C ILE A 69 -5.13 4.45 11.78
N LYS A 70 -4.27 3.57 12.30
CA LYS A 70 -3.55 3.82 13.56
C LYS A 70 -2.65 5.04 13.48
N LYS A 71 -1.96 5.25 12.35
CA LYS A 71 -1.15 6.46 12.12
C LYS A 71 -2.02 7.73 12.06
N LEU A 72 -3.17 7.64 11.38
CA LEU A 72 -4.15 8.72 11.24
C LEU A 72 -4.65 9.18 12.61
N VAL A 73 -5.10 8.25 13.46
CA VAL A 73 -5.58 8.53 14.82
C VAL A 73 -4.47 9.13 15.69
N ARG A 74 -3.22 8.67 15.53
CA ARG A 74 -2.05 9.20 16.27
C ARG A 74 -1.52 10.53 15.74
N LYS A 75 -2.15 11.11 14.70
CA LYS A 75 -1.68 12.34 14.01
C LYS A 75 -0.23 12.24 13.52
N ARG A 76 0.26 11.01 13.26
CA ARG A 76 1.57 10.72 12.65
C ARG A 76 1.36 10.20 11.23
N PHE A 77 0.62 11.00 10.46
CA PHE A 77 0.13 10.67 9.13
C PHE A 77 0.66 11.72 8.15
N ASN A 78 0.98 11.32 6.93
CA ASN A 78 1.55 12.21 5.91
C ASN A 78 0.82 12.04 4.57
N LEU A 79 1.16 12.86 3.57
CA LEU A 79 0.54 12.79 2.23
C LEU A 79 0.73 11.43 1.54
N GLN A 80 1.86 10.77 1.77
CA GLN A 80 2.09 9.42 1.25
C GLN A 80 1.11 8.41 1.83
N ASP A 81 0.91 8.43 3.15
CA ASP A 81 -0.05 7.57 3.83
C ASP A 81 -1.48 7.88 3.36
N LEU A 82 -1.82 9.15 3.13
CA LEU A 82 -3.11 9.57 2.55
C LEU A 82 -3.32 9.01 1.15
N PHE A 83 -2.30 9.13 0.31
CA PHE A 83 -2.32 8.59 -1.05
C PHE A 83 -2.46 7.06 -1.05
N ARG A 84 -1.85 6.35 -0.09
CA ARG A 84 -2.03 4.90 0.05
C ARG A 84 -3.46 4.52 0.42
N ILE A 85 -4.15 5.31 1.27
CA ILE A 85 -5.57 5.12 1.53
C ILE A 85 -6.37 5.34 0.24
N TYR A 86 -6.13 6.44 -0.47
CA TYR A 86 -6.77 6.71 -1.76
C TYR A 86 -6.61 5.55 -2.76
N GLN A 87 -5.38 5.06 -2.93
CA GLN A 87 -5.11 3.91 -3.80
C GLN A 87 -5.87 2.65 -3.36
N SER A 88 -6.01 2.42 -2.04
CA SER A 88 -6.79 1.30 -1.53
C SER A 88 -8.27 1.45 -1.91
N VAL A 89 -8.87 2.62 -1.74
CA VAL A 89 -10.28 2.89 -2.10
C VAL A 89 -10.51 2.70 -3.61
N VAL A 90 -9.61 3.21 -4.46
CA VAL A 90 -9.68 2.99 -5.92
C VAL A 90 -9.61 1.49 -6.25
N ARG A 91 -8.72 0.74 -5.60
CA ARG A 91 -8.63 -0.73 -5.77
C ARG A 91 -9.86 -1.45 -5.24
N GLY A 92 -10.48 -0.93 -4.18
CA GLY A 92 -11.73 -1.46 -3.63
C GLY A 92 -12.86 -1.46 -4.64
N LYS A 93 -12.96 -0.43 -5.50
CA LYS A 93 -13.93 -0.41 -6.60
C LYS A 93 -13.69 -1.53 -7.61
N LYS A 94 -12.44 -1.74 -8.02
CA LYS A 94 -12.08 -2.86 -8.92
C LYS A 94 -12.36 -4.22 -8.26
N LEU A 95 -12.10 -4.36 -6.96
CA LEU A 95 -12.45 -5.57 -6.22
C LEU A 95 -13.96 -5.81 -6.24
N LEU A 96 -14.76 -4.77 -6.01
CA LEU A 96 -16.22 -4.85 -6.05
C LEU A 96 -16.75 -5.31 -7.41
N GLU A 97 -16.20 -4.78 -8.52
CA GLU A 97 -16.55 -5.20 -9.89
C GLU A 97 -16.28 -6.70 -10.12
N ILE A 98 -15.11 -7.19 -9.67
CA ILE A 98 -14.76 -8.60 -9.77
C ILE A 98 -15.70 -9.46 -8.93
N LEU A 99 -16.03 -9.05 -7.71
CA LEU A 99 -16.96 -9.80 -6.86
C LEU A 99 -18.37 -9.86 -7.45
N TYR A 100 -18.85 -8.77 -8.06
CA TYR A 100 -20.14 -8.78 -8.77
C TYR A 100 -20.15 -9.71 -9.98
N SER A 101 -19.02 -9.86 -10.69
CA SER A 101 -18.92 -10.78 -11.83
C SER A 101 -19.10 -12.27 -11.48
N LEU A 102 -18.96 -12.65 -10.21
CA LEU A 102 -19.23 -14.01 -9.74
C LEU A 102 -20.72 -14.35 -9.75
N ASN A 103 -21.62 -13.37 -9.94
CA ASN A 103 -23.07 -13.55 -10.06
C ASN A 103 -23.70 -14.40 -8.94
N ASN A 104 -23.14 -14.35 -7.73
CA ASN A 104 -23.57 -15.15 -6.59
C ASN A 104 -24.31 -14.30 -5.55
N SER A 105 -25.51 -14.72 -5.14
CA SER A 105 -26.36 -13.98 -4.20
C SER A 105 -25.73 -13.84 -2.81
N THR A 106 -25.09 -14.88 -2.30
CA THR A 106 -24.41 -14.85 -0.99
C THR A 106 -23.24 -13.87 -1.01
N ILE A 107 -22.42 -13.88 -2.05
CA ILE A 107 -21.32 -12.90 -2.21
C ILE A 107 -21.87 -11.48 -2.28
N ASN A 108 -22.93 -11.26 -3.05
CA ASN A 108 -23.52 -9.93 -3.19
C ASN A 108 -24.05 -9.40 -1.86
N ILE A 109 -24.76 -10.23 -1.09
CA ILE A 109 -25.36 -9.83 0.19
C ILE A 109 -24.30 -9.63 1.27
N ILE A 110 -23.32 -10.54 1.37
CA ILE A 110 -22.38 -10.61 2.49
C ILE A 110 -21.14 -9.74 2.26
N LEU A 111 -20.63 -9.68 1.03
CA LEU A 111 -19.38 -8.99 0.70
C LEU A 111 -19.63 -7.68 -0.07
N CYS A 112 -20.38 -7.73 -1.18
CA CYS A 112 -20.50 -6.57 -2.07
C CYS A 112 -21.24 -5.41 -1.41
N ARG A 113 -22.38 -5.64 -0.74
CA ARG A 113 -23.18 -4.56 -0.12
C ARG A 113 -22.41 -3.75 0.94
N SER A 114 -21.70 -4.45 1.85
CA SER A 114 -20.89 -3.80 2.89
C SER A 114 -19.75 -2.98 2.25
N LEU A 115 -19.03 -3.61 1.31
CA LEU A 115 -17.93 -2.99 0.60
C LEU A 115 -18.37 -1.75 -0.19
N GLU A 116 -19.49 -1.84 -0.90
CA GLU A 116 -20.07 -0.75 -1.68
C GLU A 116 -20.52 0.43 -0.81
N SER A 117 -21.18 0.15 0.33
CA SER A 117 -21.55 1.19 1.29
C SER A 117 -20.31 1.92 1.80
N ASN A 118 -19.29 1.17 2.24
CA ASN A 118 -18.05 1.75 2.74
C ASN A 118 -17.31 2.55 1.65
N LEU A 119 -17.28 2.07 0.39
CA LEU A 119 -16.67 2.80 -0.73
C LEU A 119 -17.42 4.08 -1.08
N THR A 120 -18.75 4.09 -0.91
CA THR A 120 -19.60 5.27 -1.09
C THR A 120 -19.29 6.31 0.00
N ASP A 121 -19.21 5.89 1.26
CA ASP A 121 -18.86 6.76 2.39
C ASP A 121 -17.44 7.33 2.24
N LEU A 122 -16.52 6.58 1.64
CA LEU A 122 -15.15 7.01 1.35
C LEU A 122 -15.04 7.81 0.04
N GLY A 123 -16.14 8.05 -0.69
CA GLY A 123 -16.15 8.78 -1.96
C GLY A 123 -15.64 10.21 -1.82
N LYS A 124 -16.13 10.96 -0.82
CA LYS A 124 -15.67 12.33 -0.55
C LYS A 124 -14.22 12.40 -0.11
N LEU A 125 -13.73 11.38 0.62
CA LEU A 125 -12.32 11.25 0.97
C LEU A 125 -11.48 11.06 -0.31
N LYS A 126 -11.94 10.22 -1.24
CA LYS A 126 -11.29 10.01 -2.53
C LYS A 126 -11.21 11.31 -3.33
N GLU A 127 -12.32 12.02 -3.49
CA GLU A 127 -12.40 13.29 -4.23
C GLU A 127 -11.48 14.35 -3.63
N MET A 128 -11.52 14.53 -2.30
CA MET A 128 -10.61 15.45 -1.60
C MET A 128 -9.14 15.14 -1.90
N VAL A 129 -8.75 13.86 -1.93
CA VAL A 129 -7.37 13.48 -2.26
C VAL A 129 -7.02 13.81 -3.71
N GLU A 130 -7.95 13.59 -4.65
CA GLU A 130 -7.78 13.94 -6.07
C GLU A 130 -7.66 15.45 -6.28
N GLU A 131 -8.32 16.27 -5.48
CA GLU A 131 -8.21 17.75 -5.54
C GLU A 131 -6.95 18.28 -4.89
N VAL A 132 -6.48 17.63 -3.82
CA VAL A 132 -5.34 18.10 -3.03
C VAL A 132 -4.00 17.64 -3.58
N ILE A 133 -3.84 16.36 -3.90
CA ILE A 133 -2.51 15.76 -4.14
C ILE A 133 -2.13 15.86 -5.61
N ASP A 134 -0.92 16.33 -5.88
CA ASP A 134 -0.35 16.29 -7.23
C ASP A 134 0.19 14.89 -7.54
N PHE A 135 -0.39 14.23 -8.54
CA PHE A 135 0.01 12.90 -8.97
C PHE A 135 1.26 12.89 -9.85
N ALA A 136 1.65 14.02 -10.46
CA ALA A 136 2.80 14.08 -11.38
C ALA A 136 4.16 13.88 -10.67
N GLY A 137 4.22 14.15 -9.36
CA GLY A 137 5.41 13.97 -8.53
C GLY A 137 5.54 12.58 -7.91
N ILE A 138 4.47 11.78 -7.89
CA ILE A 138 4.41 10.55 -7.09
C ILE A 138 5.38 9.49 -7.59
N ASP A 139 5.60 9.38 -8.89
CA ASP A 139 6.55 8.42 -9.47
C ASP A 139 8.00 8.70 -9.03
N ARG A 140 8.32 9.96 -8.72
CA ARG A 140 9.61 10.39 -8.14
C ARG A 140 9.64 10.32 -6.61
N HIS A 141 8.61 9.74 -6.00
CA HIS A 141 8.41 9.70 -4.55
C HIS A 141 8.24 11.09 -3.91
N GLU A 142 7.75 12.06 -4.70
CA GLU A 142 7.44 13.42 -4.25
C GLU A 142 5.93 13.54 -4.05
N TYR A 143 5.50 13.62 -2.79
CA TYR A 143 4.10 13.82 -2.43
C TYR A 143 3.87 15.29 -2.11
N LEU A 144 3.31 16.02 -3.08
CA LEU A 144 3.09 17.46 -3.01
C LEU A 144 1.60 17.81 -3.11
N ILE A 145 1.25 18.97 -2.59
CA ILE A 145 -0.07 19.57 -2.79
C ILE A 145 -0.11 20.23 -4.17
N LYS A 146 -1.21 20.06 -4.90
CA LYS A 146 -1.46 20.73 -6.18
C LYS A 146 -1.36 22.25 -6.02
N GLU A 147 -0.70 22.90 -6.96
CA GLU A 147 -0.60 24.36 -6.99
C GLU A 147 -1.97 25.05 -7.04
N SER A 148 -2.96 24.42 -7.68
CA SER A 148 -4.33 24.94 -7.80
C SER A 148 -5.08 24.96 -6.46
N TYR A 149 -4.64 24.19 -5.47
CA TYR A 149 -5.35 24.05 -4.20
C TYR A 149 -5.13 25.26 -3.27
N ASN A 150 -3.96 25.91 -3.34
CA ASN A 150 -3.63 27.00 -2.44
C ASN A 150 -2.81 28.09 -3.14
N GLU A 151 -3.36 29.31 -3.20
CA GLU A 151 -2.72 30.44 -3.85
C GLU A 151 -1.39 30.83 -3.20
N ASN A 152 -1.21 30.69 -1.88
CA ASN A 152 0.07 30.98 -1.23
C ASN A 152 1.15 29.98 -1.65
N LEU A 153 0.82 28.69 -1.71
CA LEU A 153 1.76 27.67 -2.23
C LEU A 153 2.14 27.94 -3.68
N LYS A 154 1.18 28.35 -4.51
CA LYS A 154 1.42 28.73 -5.90
C LYS A 154 2.33 29.96 -6.02
N ILE A 155 2.13 30.98 -5.18
CA ILE A 155 3.02 32.15 -5.13
C ILE A 155 4.44 31.73 -4.73
N LEU A 156 4.58 30.89 -3.70
CA LEU A 156 5.87 30.38 -3.24
C LEU A 156 6.55 29.52 -4.31
N ASN A 157 5.81 28.65 -5.02
CA ASN A 157 6.37 27.84 -6.09
C ASN A 157 6.84 28.71 -7.27
N ARG A 158 6.06 29.73 -7.65
CA ARG A 158 6.47 30.72 -8.66
C ARG A 158 7.72 31.50 -8.23
N LYS A 159 7.85 31.87 -6.95
CA LYS A 159 9.06 32.51 -6.42
C LYS A 159 10.26 31.56 -6.55
N MET A 160 10.11 30.29 -6.17
CA MET A 160 11.16 29.28 -6.29
C MET A 160 11.57 29.05 -7.75
N ASN A 161 10.61 28.89 -8.67
CA ASN A 161 10.90 28.72 -10.11
C ASN A 161 11.64 29.92 -10.69
N LYS A 162 11.24 31.15 -10.35
CA LYS A 162 11.99 32.37 -10.75
C LYS A 162 13.42 32.41 -10.20
N ILE A 163 13.67 31.84 -9.03
CA ILE A 163 15.02 31.73 -8.47
C ILE A 163 15.82 30.68 -9.25
N LEU A 164 15.21 29.54 -9.61
CA LEU A 164 15.86 28.52 -10.45
C LEU A 164 16.22 29.06 -11.83
N GLU A 165 15.34 29.80 -12.48
CA GLU A 165 15.65 30.48 -13.76
C GLU A 165 16.84 31.45 -13.62
N LYS A 166 16.92 32.19 -12.51
CA LYS A 166 18.06 33.07 -12.23
C LYS A 166 19.34 32.28 -11.97
N MET A 167 19.27 31.15 -11.27
CA MET A 167 20.41 30.26 -11.05
C MET A 167 20.90 29.66 -12.36
N ASP A 168 19.99 29.31 -13.27
CA ASP A 168 20.33 28.74 -14.57
C ASP A 168 21.08 29.74 -15.46
N LYS A 169 20.73 31.03 -15.38
CA LYS A 169 21.50 32.12 -16.01
C LYS A 169 22.87 32.32 -15.36
N VAL A 170 22.97 32.22 -14.03
CA VAL A 170 24.27 32.29 -13.33
C VAL A 170 25.13 31.07 -13.67
N HIS A 171 24.51 29.91 -13.92
CA HIS A 171 25.20 28.70 -14.38
C HIS A 171 25.76 28.89 -15.79
N GLU A 172 24.99 29.49 -16.70
CA GLU A 172 25.45 29.82 -18.05
C GLU A 172 26.64 30.77 -18.05
N LEU A 173 26.54 31.90 -17.34
CA LEU A 173 27.63 32.87 -17.23
C LEU A 173 28.88 32.26 -16.59
N ALA A 174 28.72 31.42 -15.56
CA ALA A 174 29.85 30.78 -14.90
C ALA A 174 30.52 29.70 -15.78
N ALA A 175 29.73 29.03 -16.63
CA ALA A 175 30.23 28.08 -17.61
C ALA A 175 31.05 28.79 -18.70
N GLU A 176 30.56 29.93 -19.20
CA GLU A 176 31.29 30.80 -20.14
C GLU A 176 32.58 31.36 -19.55
N ASP A 177 32.53 31.90 -18.32
CA ASP A 177 33.70 32.44 -17.60
C ASP A 177 34.82 31.42 -17.43
N LEU A 178 34.46 30.14 -17.23
CA LEU A 178 35.40 29.04 -17.03
C LEU A 178 35.75 28.30 -18.33
N GLY A 179 35.11 28.64 -19.45
CA GLY A 179 35.26 27.94 -20.73
C GLY A 179 34.83 26.47 -20.66
N LEU A 180 33.79 26.17 -19.86
CA LEU A 180 33.27 24.81 -19.66
C LEU A 180 31.89 24.66 -20.26
N ASP A 181 31.56 23.46 -20.75
CA ASP A 181 30.22 23.19 -21.24
C ASP A 181 29.21 23.07 -20.09
N LYS A 182 28.13 23.86 -20.18
CA LYS A 182 26.97 23.80 -19.29
C LYS A 182 26.28 22.43 -19.41
N GLY A 183 26.02 21.79 -18.28
CA GLY A 183 25.22 20.55 -18.19
C GLY A 183 26.02 19.27 -18.43
N SER A 184 26.93 19.23 -19.41
CA SER A 184 27.78 18.05 -19.65
C SER A 184 28.94 17.98 -18.67
N VAL A 185 29.69 19.08 -18.52
CA VAL A 185 30.90 19.19 -17.68
C VAL A 185 30.56 19.89 -16.37
N MET A 186 29.99 21.09 -16.44
CA MET A 186 29.60 21.85 -15.25
C MET A 186 28.12 21.61 -14.94
N LYS A 187 27.83 21.00 -13.79
CA LYS A 187 26.46 20.68 -13.35
C LYS A 187 26.02 21.54 -12.17
N LEU A 188 24.73 21.81 -12.08
CA LEU A 188 24.10 22.46 -10.94
C LEU A 188 23.42 21.38 -10.08
N ASP A 189 23.96 21.12 -8.90
CA ASP A 189 23.46 20.10 -7.99
C ASP A 189 22.91 20.71 -6.68
N TYR A 190 22.01 20.01 -6.01
CA TYR A 190 21.46 20.40 -4.71
C TYR A 190 21.76 19.34 -3.63
N ILE A 191 22.31 19.78 -2.50
CA ILE A 191 22.49 18.94 -1.31
C ILE A 191 21.86 19.65 -0.10
N SER A 192 21.10 18.93 0.74
CA SER A 192 20.30 19.55 1.82
C SER A 192 21.07 20.47 2.78
N HIS A 193 22.33 20.17 3.10
CA HIS A 193 23.14 20.98 4.02
C HIS A 193 23.98 22.06 3.31
N LEU A 194 24.26 21.90 2.01
CA LEU A 194 25.08 22.84 1.21
C LEU A 194 24.23 23.80 0.35
N GLY A 195 23.01 23.42 0.01
CA GLY A 195 22.18 24.10 -0.99
C GLY A 195 22.62 23.80 -2.43
N TYR A 196 22.21 24.69 -3.34
CA TYR A 196 22.65 24.66 -4.73
C TYR A 196 24.12 25.06 -4.86
N HIS A 197 24.86 24.27 -5.63
CA HIS A 197 26.28 24.48 -5.91
C HIS A 197 26.63 23.94 -7.29
N PHE A 198 27.74 24.42 -7.84
CA PHE A 198 28.30 23.88 -9.06
C PHE A 198 29.15 22.65 -8.78
N ARG A 199 29.16 21.72 -9.72
CA ARG A 199 30.06 20.57 -9.72
C ARG A 199 30.75 20.42 -11.07
N ILE A 200 32.06 20.24 -11.03
CA ILE A 200 32.90 19.91 -12.19
C ILE A 200 33.72 18.63 -11.93
N PRO A 201 34.18 17.92 -12.97
CA PRO A 201 35.10 16.80 -12.82
C PRO A 201 36.43 17.24 -12.19
N LEU A 202 37.11 16.33 -11.49
CA LEU A 202 38.41 16.59 -10.86
C LEU A 202 39.49 17.08 -11.84
N LYS A 203 39.37 16.70 -13.12
CA LYS A 203 40.30 17.10 -14.19
C LYS A 203 40.28 18.62 -14.45
N GLU A 204 39.14 19.28 -14.20
CA GLU A 204 38.93 20.70 -14.48
C GLU A 204 39.20 21.60 -13.27
N ASP A 205 39.66 21.03 -12.14
CA ASP A 205 39.94 21.75 -10.89
C ASP A 205 40.97 22.88 -11.06
N SER A 206 41.89 22.75 -12.02
CA SER A 206 42.86 23.81 -12.33
C SER A 206 42.21 25.11 -12.83
N MET A 207 41.01 25.05 -13.41
CA MET A 207 40.32 26.24 -13.92
C MET A 207 39.81 27.12 -12.78
N LEU A 208 39.36 26.51 -11.67
CA LEU A 208 38.93 27.22 -10.47
C LEU A 208 40.06 28.04 -9.83
N ARG A 209 41.30 27.54 -9.89
CA ARG A 209 42.47 28.24 -9.34
C ARG A 209 42.86 29.48 -10.14
N LYS A 210 42.44 29.59 -11.40
CA LYS A 210 42.76 30.74 -12.27
C LYS A 210 41.86 31.95 -12.00
N THR A 211 40.67 31.73 -11.43
CA THR A 211 39.63 32.75 -11.26
C THR A 211 39.31 32.97 -9.78
N LYS A 212 39.48 34.20 -9.27
CA LYS A 212 39.26 34.52 -7.85
C LYS A 212 37.78 34.63 -7.43
N ASN A 213 36.84 34.58 -8.36
CA ASN A 213 35.42 34.82 -8.11
C ASN A 213 34.66 33.57 -7.61
N TYR A 214 35.33 32.42 -7.54
CA TYR A 214 34.73 31.14 -7.18
C TYR A 214 35.36 30.57 -5.90
N GLU A 215 34.51 30.11 -5.00
CA GLU A 215 34.89 29.50 -3.73
C GLU A 215 34.65 27.99 -3.78
N THR A 216 35.68 27.22 -3.47
CA THR A 216 35.59 25.75 -3.43
C THR A 216 34.96 25.31 -2.12
N LEU A 217 33.88 24.55 -2.19
CA LEU A 217 33.14 24.02 -1.04
C LEU A 217 33.66 22.65 -0.58
N GLY A 218 34.30 21.91 -1.49
CA GLY A 218 34.93 20.62 -1.20
C GLY A 218 34.98 19.69 -2.39
N SER A 219 35.75 18.61 -2.28
CA SER A 219 35.97 17.66 -3.36
C SER A 219 35.49 16.26 -2.98
N THR A 220 34.92 15.55 -3.95
CA THR A 220 34.50 14.15 -3.81
C THR A 220 34.95 13.34 -5.01
N LYS A 221 34.82 12.01 -4.94
CA LYS A 221 35.07 11.12 -6.09
C LYS A 221 34.26 11.51 -7.33
N ALA A 222 33.10 12.14 -7.13
CA ALA A 222 32.20 12.56 -8.21
C ALA A 222 32.54 13.95 -8.82
N GLY A 223 33.51 14.67 -8.26
CA GLY A 223 33.90 16.00 -8.72
C GLY A 223 34.19 17.00 -7.61
N VAL A 224 34.67 18.19 -8.02
CA VAL A 224 34.91 19.35 -7.17
C VAL A 224 33.64 20.21 -7.13
N ARG A 225 33.24 20.61 -5.93
CA ARG A 225 32.08 21.45 -5.68
C ARG A 225 32.53 22.86 -5.37
N PHE A 226 31.90 23.84 -6.00
CA PHE A 226 32.22 25.25 -5.81
C PHE A 226 30.98 26.12 -6.00
N SER A 227 31.08 27.38 -5.63
CA SER A 227 30.01 28.36 -5.79
C SER A 227 30.60 29.76 -5.97
N ASN A 228 29.79 30.73 -6.37
CA ASN A 228 30.15 32.15 -6.38
C ASN A 228 29.17 32.93 -5.48
N THR A 229 29.48 34.20 -5.21
CA THR A 229 28.65 35.07 -4.35
C THR A 229 27.20 35.11 -4.83
N LYS A 230 26.98 35.15 -6.16
CA LYS A 230 25.64 35.24 -6.72
C LYS A 230 24.82 33.97 -6.54
N LEU A 231 25.42 32.81 -6.77
CA LEU A 231 24.79 31.52 -6.56
C LEU A 231 24.52 31.30 -5.08
N LYS A 232 25.44 31.66 -4.17
CA LYS A 232 25.22 31.60 -2.73
C LYS A 232 23.98 32.40 -2.30
N GLU A 233 23.86 33.66 -2.71
CA GLU A 233 22.68 34.50 -2.42
C GLU A 233 21.37 33.89 -2.93
N LEU A 234 21.38 33.38 -4.18
CA LEU A 234 20.20 32.75 -4.76
C LEU A 234 19.86 31.44 -4.05
N SER A 235 20.87 30.65 -3.68
CA SER A 235 20.75 29.36 -2.99
C SER A 235 20.13 29.54 -1.60
N GLU A 236 20.58 30.55 -0.85
CA GLU A 236 20.00 30.92 0.44
C GLU A 236 18.55 31.39 0.28
N LYS A 237 18.26 32.26 -0.69
CA LYS A 237 16.88 32.70 -0.99
C LYS A 237 15.98 31.52 -1.36
N PHE A 238 16.48 30.58 -2.18
CA PHE A 238 15.72 29.38 -2.54
C PHE A 238 15.44 28.52 -1.31
N LYS A 239 16.45 28.31 -0.46
CA LYS A 239 16.32 27.52 0.77
C LYS A 239 15.25 28.11 1.69
N LEU A 240 15.25 29.43 1.91
CA LEU A 240 14.24 30.12 2.71
C LEU A 240 12.83 29.94 2.14
N ASN A 241 12.63 30.16 0.83
CA ASN A 241 11.32 29.96 0.19
C ASN A 241 10.88 28.49 0.26
N ARG A 242 11.81 27.53 0.15
CA ARG A 242 11.52 26.10 0.25
C ARG A 242 11.11 25.69 1.67
N GLU A 243 11.75 26.27 2.69
CA GLU A 243 11.37 26.07 4.10
C GLU A 243 9.98 26.65 4.37
N GLU A 244 9.71 27.88 3.91
CA GLU A 244 8.39 28.51 4.01
C GLU A 244 7.31 27.68 3.29
N TYR A 245 7.59 27.22 2.07
CA TYR A 245 6.70 26.32 1.31
C TYR A 245 6.41 25.04 2.09
N LYS A 246 7.42 24.43 2.70
CA LYS A 246 7.26 23.20 3.49
C LYS A 246 6.40 23.43 4.73
N VAL A 247 6.58 24.55 5.44
CA VAL A 247 5.77 24.91 6.60
C VAL A 247 4.31 25.11 6.19
N GLN A 248 4.07 25.89 5.13
CA GLN A 248 2.72 26.15 4.62
C GLN A 248 2.04 24.87 4.14
N GLN A 249 2.76 24.03 3.40
CA GLN A 249 2.27 22.73 2.95
C GLN A 249 1.90 21.85 4.14
N ASN A 250 2.77 21.74 5.15
CA ASN A 250 2.49 20.95 6.34
C ASN A 250 1.26 21.45 7.10
N SER A 251 1.01 22.77 7.13
CA SER A 251 -0.21 23.32 7.74
C SER A 251 -1.46 22.79 7.05
N ILE A 252 -1.49 22.82 5.72
CA ILE A 252 -2.61 22.32 4.91
C ILE A 252 -2.76 20.82 5.08
N VAL A 253 -1.64 20.05 5.06
CA VAL A 253 -1.66 18.61 5.34
C VAL A 253 -2.29 18.30 6.69
N ASN A 254 -1.96 19.09 7.72
CA ASN A 254 -2.55 18.91 9.06
C ASN A 254 -4.06 19.17 9.07
N GLU A 255 -4.56 20.12 8.28
CA GLU A 255 -5.99 20.37 8.11
C GLU A 255 -6.69 19.21 7.42
N ILE A 256 -6.10 18.69 6.33
CA ILE A 256 -6.62 17.52 5.63
C ILE A 256 -6.64 16.29 6.55
N ILE A 257 -5.61 16.11 7.38
CA ILE A 257 -5.58 15.02 8.37
C ILE A 257 -6.74 15.15 9.36
N LYS A 258 -7.08 16.37 9.81
CA LYS A 258 -8.24 16.58 10.69
C LYS A 258 -9.54 16.15 10.03
N ILE A 259 -9.71 16.46 8.74
CA ILE A 259 -10.88 16.02 7.96
C ILE A 259 -10.87 14.50 7.79
N ALA A 260 -9.73 13.92 7.43
CA ALA A 260 -9.56 12.48 7.21
C ALA A 260 -9.85 11.64 8.46
N ILE A 261 -9.57 12.15 9.66
CA ILE A 261 -9.92 11.48 10.94
C ILE A 261 -11.43 11.22 11.04
N GLY A 262 -12.28 12.09 10.46
CA GLY A 262 -13.73 11.88 10.42
C GLY A 262 -14.16 10.60 9.69
N TYR A 263 -13.31 10.07 8.81
CA TYR A 263 -13.55 8.83 8.07
C TYR A 263 -13.06 7.57 8.80
N TYR A 264 -12.73 7.66 10.10
CA TYR A 264 -12.27 6.51 10.88
C TYR A 264 -13.22 5.31 10.81
N ALA A 265 -14.53 5.55 11.02
CA ALA A 265 -15.52 4.48 11.04
C ALA A 265 -15.64 3.75 9.69
N PRO A 266 -15.86 4.42 8.54
CA PRO A 266 -15.91 3.74 7.26
C PRO A 266 -14.56 3.10 6.87
N LEU A 267 -13.42 3.71 7.21
CA LEU A 267 -12.10 3.09 6.98
C LEU A 267 -11.92 1.79 7.80
N SER A 268 -12.38 1.77 9.05
CA SER A 268 -12.28 0.59 9.90
C SER A 268 -13.19 -0.53 9.41
N SER A 269 -14.41 -0.19 9.00
CA SER A 269 -15.36 -1.13 8.40
C SER A 269 -14.79 -1.72 7.10
N TYR A 270 -14.29 -0.84 6.22
CA TYR A 270 -13.61 -1.22 4.99
C TYR A 270 -12.41 -2.14 5.21
N ASN A 271 -11.57 -1.88 6.22
CA ASN A 271 -10.48 -2.77 6.59
C ASN A 271 -10.96 -4.19 6.93
N ASN A 272 -12.11 -4.31 7.60
CA ASN A 272 -12.67 -5.59 7.99
C ASN A 272 -13.23 -6.34 6.78
N ASP A 273 -13.92 -5.65 5.86
CA ASP A 273 -14.38 -6.25 4.60
C ASP A 273 -13.20 -6.82 3.81
N ILE A 274 -12.14 -6.03 3.62
CA ILE A 274 -10.93 -6.48 2.90
C ILE A 274 -10.29 -7.69 3.62
N ALA A 275 -10.22 -7.69 4.95
CA ALA A 275 -9.69 -8.81 5.71
C ALA A 275 -10.54 -10.08 5.55
N GLN A 276 -11.86 -9.95 5.58
CA GLN A 276 -12.79 -11.07 5.41
C GLN A 276 -12.66 -11.68 4.01
N ILE A 277 -12.63 -10.84 2.98
CA ILE A 277 -12.44 -11.27 1.59
C ILE A 277 -11.10 -12.01 1.44
N ASP A 278 -10.02 -11.47 1.99
CA ASP A 278 -8.69 -12.10 1.95
C ASP A 278 -8.68 -13.49 2.60
N CYS A 279 -9.35 -13.64 3.75
CA CYS A 279 -9.45 -14.93 4.44
C CYS A 279 -10.25 -15.97 3.63
N LEU A 280 -11.34 -15.55 2.98
CA LEU A 280 -12.16 -16.45 2.16
C LEU A 280 -11.44 -16.86 0.87
N VAL A 281 -10.74 -15.93 0.22
CA VAL A 281 -9.81 -16.21 -0.89
C VAL A 281 -8.72 -17.17 -0.44
N SER A 282 -8.14 -16.95 0.75
CA SER A 282 -7.12 -17.81 1.34
C SER A 282 -7.60 -19.25 1.53
N PHE A 283 -8.83 -19.44 2.01
CA PHE A 283 -9.42 -20.78 2.15
C PHE A 283 -9.67 -21.46 0.82
N ALA A 284 -10.20 -20.75 -0.18
CA ALA A 284 -10.38 -21.30 -1.53
C ALA A 284 -9.04 -21.70 -2.15
N VAL A 285 -8.00 -20.87 -1.98
CA VAL A 285 -6.64 -21.21 -2.41
C VAL A 285 -6.14 -22.46 -1.69
N ALA A 286 -6.23 -22.52 -0.36
CA ALA A 286 -5.76 -23.67 0.42
C ALA A 286 -6.44 -24.97 -0.04
N ALA A 287 -7.75 -24.92 -0.24
CA ALA A 287 -8.55 -26.04 -0.72
C ALA A 287 -8.16 -26.50 -2.13
N GLN A 288 -7.87 -25.56 -3.04
CA GLN A 288 -7.44 -25.86 -4.40
C GLN A 288 -5.99 -26.37 -4.47
N SER A 289 -5.09 -25.85 -3.63
CA SER A 289 -3.66 -26.17 -3.68
C SER A 289 -3.25 -27.41 -2.88
N ALA A 290 -4.17 -28.01 -2.12
CA ALA A 290 -3.91 -29.25 -1.42
C ALA A 290 -3.55 -30.39 -2.41
N PRO A 291 -2.73 -31.39 -2.01
CA PRO A 291 -2.32 -32.50 -2.89
C PRO A 291 -3.51 -33.20 -3.54
N ILE A 292 -4.57 -33.37 -2.76
CA ILE A 292 -5.92 -33.69 -3.24
C ILE A 292 -6.84 -32.58 -2.74
N PRO A 293 -7.61 -31.91 -3.62
CA PRO A 293 -8.46 -30.80 -3.24
C PRO A 293 -9.38 -31.10 -2.06
N TYR A 294 -9.55 -30.13 -1.17
CA TYR A 294 -10.45 -30.28 -0.03
C TYR A 294 -11.92 -30.29 -0.47
N VAL A 295 -12.75 -30.95 0.33
CA VAL A 295 -14.18 -31.13 0.07
C VAL A 295 -14.99 -30.31 1.07
N ARG A 296 -16.07 -29.67 0.60
CA ARG A 296 -17.02 -28.96 1.44
C ARG A 296 -17.69 -29.93 2.44
N PRO A 297 -17.57 -29.72 3.76
CA PRO A 297 -18.24 -30.57 4.73
C PRO A 297 -19.74 -30.29 4.81
N LYS A 298 -20.54 -31.34 5.03
CA LYS A 298 -21.96 -31.21 5.38
C LYS A 298 -22.09 -31.01 6.88
N MET A 299 -22.42 -29.78 7.28
CA MET A 299 -22.60 -29.44 8.69
C MET A 299 -23.96 -29.93 9.21
N LEU A 300 -23.98 -30.53 10.39
CA LEU A 300 -25.21 -30.90 11.09
C LEU A 300 -25.52 -29.83 12.17
N PRO A 301 -26.79 -29.44 12.35
CA PRO A 301 -27.17 -28.48 13.39
C PRO A 301 -26.94 -29.07 14.79
N GLU A 302 -26.71 -28.21 15.79
CA GLU A 302 -26.42 -28.65 17.17
C GLU A 302 -27.59 -29.43 17.80
N ASN A 303 -28.82 -29.15 17.35
CA ASN A 303 -30.06 -29.82 17.74
C ASN A 303 -30.42 -31.01 16.84
N HIS A 304 -29.51 -31.46 15.96
CA HIS A 304 -29.72 -32.68 15.20
C HIS A 304 -29.84 -33.85 16.20
N GLY A 305 -30.97 -34.56 16.18
CA GLY A 305 -31.28 -35.63 17.16
C GLY A 305 -30.20 -36.71 17.26
N GLU A 306 -29.41 -36.85 16.19
CA GLU A 306 -28.25 -37.74 16.12
C GLU A 306 -26.96 -36.91 16.04
N ARG A 307 -26.19 -36.87 17.13
CA ARG A 307 -24.82 -36.34 17.12
C ARG A 307 -23.91 -37.35 16.42
N GLN A 308 -23.41 -36.97 15.25
CA GLN A 308 -22.52 -37.81 14.46
C GLN A 308 -21.43 -37.03 13.73
N ILE A 309 -20.29 -37.67 13.52
CA ILE A 309 -19.21 -37.21 12.66
C ILE A 309 -18.83 -38.38 11.76
N LEU A 310 -19.02 -38.22 10.45
CA LEU A 310 -18.67 -39.21 9.43
C LEU A 310 -17.61 -38.62 8.51
N LEU A 311 -16.41 -39.20 8.53
CA LEU A 311 -15.27 -38.77 7.74
C LEU A 311 -14.83 -39.96 6.89
N LYS A 312 -14.75 -39.75 5.57
CA LYS A 312 -14.24 -40.75 4.62
C LYS A 312 -12.99 -40.23 3.95
N GLY A 313 -11.96 -41.07 3.84
CA GLY A 313 -10.69 -40.71 3.25
C GLY A 313 -10.00 -39.53 3.94
N LEU A 314 -10.09 -39.46 5.28
CA LEU A 314 -9.50 -38.41 6.08
C LEU A 314 -7.97 -38.43 5.97
N ARG A 315 -7.39 -37.24 5.79
CA ARG A 315 -5.95 -37.03 5.76
C ARG A 315 -5.56 -35.94 6.75
N HIS A 316 -4.38 -36.06 7.35
CA HIS A 316 -3.92 -35.05 8.30
C HIS A 316 -3.35 -33.83 7.53
N PRO A 317 -3.97 -32.64 7.62
CA PRO A 317 -3.67 -31.51 6.74
C PRO A 317 -2.22 -31.00 6.82
N CYS A 318 -1.56 -31.13 7.97
CA CYS A 318 -0.16 -30.71 8.12
C CYS A 318 0.88 -31.80 7.84
N VAL A 319 0.48 -33.09 7.82
CA VAL A 319 1.43 -34.20 7.63
C VAL A 319 1.46 -34.58 6.16
N GLU A 320 0.32 -34.53 5.48
CA GLU A 320 0.22 -34.76 4.03
C GLU A 320 1.08 -33.79 3.20
N LEU A 321 1.32 -32.58 3.71
CA LEU A 321 2.15 -31.56 3.07
C LEU A 321 3.66 -31.70 3.34
N GLN A 322 4.08 -32.71 4.11
CA GLN A 322 5.50 -32.92 4.39
C GLN A 322 6.20 -33.57 3.20
N GLU A 323 7.40 -33.09 2.89
CA GLU A 323 8.24 -33.69 1.87
C GLU A 323 8.50 -35.18 2.18
N ASN A 324 8.50 -36.01 1.13
CA ASN A 324 8.75 -37.45 1.20
C ASN A 324 7.80 -38.24 2.11
N THR A 325 6.58 -37.74 2.35
CA THR A 325 5.55 -38.45 3.12
C THR A 325 4.40 -38.86 2.21
N THR A 326 4.13 -40.17 2.12
CA THR A 326 2.90 -40.72 1.54
C THR A 326 1.89 -40.94 2.64
N PHE A 327 0.84 -40.12 2.69
CA PHE A 327 -0.20 -40.23 3.71
C PHE A 327 -1.29 -41.21 3.26
N ILE A 328 -1.56 -42.24 4.07
CA ILE A 328 -2.66 -43.19 3.83
C ILE A 328 -3.93 -42.64 4.48
N ALA A 329 -4.97 -42.47 3.68
CA ALA A 329 -6.23 -41.93 4.15
C ALA A 329 -7.01 -42.97 4.98
N ASN A 330 -7.68 -42.51 6.04
CA ASN A 330 -8.47 -43.37 6.93
C ASN A 330 -9.92 -42.86 7.04
N ASP A 331 -10.85 -43.76 7.29
CA ASP A 331 -12.23 -43.41 7.61
C ASP A 331 -12.38 -43.25 9.12
N ALA A 332 -13.33 -42.43 9.56
CA ALA A 332 -13.69 -42.30 10.98
C ALA A 332 -15.20 -42.06 11.13
N SER A 333 -15.83 -42.76 12.08
CA SER A 333 -17.27 -42.65 12.35
C SER A 333 -17.52 -42.55 13.85
N PHE A 334 -17.99 -41.39 14.30
CA PHE A 334 -18.43 -41.16 15.67
C PHE A 334 -19.95 -41.04 15.67
N LYS A 335 -20.64 -41.92 16.41
CA LYS A 335 -22.08 -41.82 16.68
C LYS A 335 -22.30 -41.79 18.18
N LYS A 336 -23.40 -41.16 18.63
CA LYS A 336 -23.72 -41.00 20.06
C LYS A 336 -23.74 -42.32 20.85
N GLU A 337 -24.09 -43.43 20.21
CA GLU A 337 -24.26 -44.74 20.86
C GLU A 337 -23.13 -45.73 20.56
N ASP A 338 -22.25 -45.46 19.59
CA ASP A 338 -21.12 -46.31 19.23
C ASP A 338 -19.93 -45.46 18.76
N SER A 339 -18.79 -45.61 19.44
CA SER A 339 -17.53 -45.00 19.03
C SER A 339 -16.59 -46.09 18.52
N HIS A 340 -16.53 -46.28 17.20
CA HIS A 340 -15.52 -47.12 16.55
C HIS A 340 -14.49 -46.19 15.87
N MET A 341 -13.22 -46.29 16.30
CA MET A 341 -12.09 -45.68 15.61
C MET A 341 -11.52 -46.64 14.57
#